data_AF-A0A914Q9V7-F1
#
_entry.id   AF-A0A914Q9V7-F1
#
_cell.length_a   1.000
_cell.length_b   1.000
_cell.length_c   1.000
_cell.angle_alpha   90.00
_cell.angle_beta   90.00
_cell.angle_gamma   90.00
#
_symmetry.space_group_name_H-M   'P 1'
#
loop_
_entity.id
_entity.type
_entity.pdbx_description
1 polymer ?
#
loop_
_entity_poly.entity_id
_entity_poly.type
_entity_poly.pdbx_seq_one_letter_code
_entity_poly.pdbx_strand_id
1 'polypeptide(L)'
;MKSHKLCVHIRRGDFLGHQQMESRAEFIEPSLLFLNTYIKQNISLIFIGDDMEFVKTLQFNQSSFSSIHYSNLKNRAEDMYFGIQICDTLLITASGSTFAWWIGYLLPESSQVFYNSQISKNRNYQKDYYDFDLFLPKWNMLELNNVSKTVSIDNRWFYERFSWPRNGIPPLF
;
A
#
# COMPACT_ATOMS: atom_id res chain seq x y z
N MET A 1 21.86 16.43 -4.30
CA MET A 1 21.74 15.02 -3.85
C MET A 1 20.42 14.47 -4.35
N LYS A 2 20.41 13.29 -4.98
CA LYS A 2 19.17 12.62 -5.44
C LYS A 2 18.40 12.13 -4.20
N SER A 3 17.11 12.44 -4.09
CA SER A 3 16.25 11.93 -3.01
C SER A 3 15.53 10.65 -3.45
N HIS A 4 15.32 9.74 -2.50
CA HIS A 4 14.57 8.50 -2.68
C HIS A 4 13.09 8.80 -2.89
N LYS A 5 12.49 8.28 -3.96
CA LYS A 5 11.12 8.56 -4.35
C LYS A 5 10.17 7.52 -3.73
N LEU A 6 9.53 7.90 -2.63
CA LEU A 6 8.45 7.12 -2.03
C LEU A 6 7.13 7.55 -2.67
N CYS A 7 6.57 6.68 -3.49
CA CYS A 7 5.26 6.87 -4.08
C CYS A 7 4.17 6.25 -3.20
N VAL A 8 3.07 6.95 -3.03
CA VAL A 8 1.91 6.51 -2.26
C VAL A 8 0.70 6.53 -3.17
N HIS A 9 0.19 5.34 -3.48
CA HIS A 9 -1.00 5.22 -4.30
C HIS A 9 -2.26 5.42 -3.46
N ILE A 10 -3.14 6.31 -3.91
CA ILE A 10 -4.43 6.66 -3.32
C ILE A 10 -5.57 6.15 -4.20
N ARG A 11 -6.49 5.39 -3.59
CA ARG A 11 -7.72 4.89 -4.20
C ARG A 11 -8.89 5.15 -3.28
N ARG A 12 -9.76 6.09 -3.63
CA ARG A 12 -10.98 6.34 -2.85
C ARG A 12 -12.22 6.23 -3.69
N GLY A 13 -12.33 7.01 -4.76
CA GLY A 13 -13.47 7.08 -5.71
C GLY A 13 -14.63 6.10 -5.45
N ASP A 14 -14.75 5.10 -6.32
CA ASP A 14 -15.73 4.00 -6.23
C ASP A 14 -15.38 2.92 -5.18
N PHE A 15 -14.34 3.09 -4.37
CA PHE A 15 -14.09 2.20 -3.23
C PHE A 15 -14.87 2.68 -1.99
N LEU A 16 -15.12 3.98 -1.89
CA LEU A 16 -16.08 4.54 -0.94
C LEU A 16 -17.47 3.95 -1.22
N GLY A 17 -18.07 3.33 -0.20
CA GLY A 17 -19.36 2.66 -0.32
C GLY A 17 -19.35 1.23 -0.89
N HIS A 18 -18.19 0.70 -1.30
CA HIS A 18 -18.06 -0.69 -1.81
C HIS A 18 -17.29 -1.60 -0.84
N GLN A 19 -17.22 -2.90 -1.14
CA GLN A 19 -16.57 -3.90 -0.29
C GLN A 19 -15.04 -3.77 -0.26
N GLN A 20 -14.44 -3.22 -1.32
CA GLN A 20 -13.01 -2.94 -1.38
C GLN A 20 -12.62 -1.92 -0.31
N MET A 21 -11.45 -2.12 0.27
CA MET A 21 -10.87 -1.18 1.21
C MET A 21 -10.28 0.01 0.46
N GLU A 22 -10.82 1.19 0.69
CA GLU A 22 -10.25 2.44 0.21
C GLU A 22 -8.97 2.83 0.95
N SER A 23 -8.28 3.82 0.40
CA SER A 23 -7.19 4.53 1.05
C SER A 23 -7.70 5.33 2.24
N ARG A 24 -7.12 5.06 3.41
CA ARG A 24 -7.57 5.57 4.70
C ARG A 24 -6.44 6.23 5.49
N ALA A 25 -6.76 7.34 6.15
CA ALA A 25 -5.79 8.10 6.93
C ALA A 25 -5.18 7.24 8.04
N GLU A 26 -6.00 6.42 8.70
CA GLU A 26 -5.56 5.57 9.82
C GLU A 26 -4.54 4.51 9.41
N PHE A 27 -4.43 4.19 8.12
CA PHE A 27 -3.38 3.33 7.59
C PHE A 27 -2.22 4.13 7.00
N ILE A 28 -2.50 5.19 6.24
CA ILE A 28 -1.49 5.95 5.52
C ILE A 28 -0.52 6.65 6.47
N GLU A 29 -1.04 7.39 7.45
CA GLU A 29 -0.22 8.20 8.36
C GLU A 29 0.80 7.36 9.15
N PRO A 30 0.41 6.26 9.83
CA PRO A 30 1.40 5.42 10.50
C PRO A 30 2.30 4.65 9.53
N SER A 31 1.84 4.35 8.31
CA SER A 31 2.69 3.76 7.27
C SER A 31 3.78 4.73 6.80
N LEU A 32 3.47 6.02 6.65
CA LEU A 32 4.45 7.05 6.30
C LEU A 32 5.52 7.18 7.39
N LEU A 33 5.10 7.17 8.67
CA LEU A 33 6.04 7.19 9.79
C LEU A 33 6.97 5.97 9.80
N PHE A 34 6.39 4.78 9.62
CA PHE A 34 7.14 3.53 9.52
C PHE A 34 8.15 3.56 8.36
N LEU A 35 7.70 3.90 7.15
CA LEU A 35 8.54 3.90 5.96
C LEU A 35 9.64 4.96 6.00
N ASN A 36 9.38 6.12 6.60
CA ASN A 36 10.40 7.14 6.80
C ASN A 36 11.57 6.62 7.66
N THR A 37 11.26 5.82 8.68
CA THR A 37 12.27 5.18 9.53
C THR A 37 12.93 3.98 8.85
N TYR A 38 12.16 3.21 8.08
CA TYR A 38 12.62 1.99 7.41
C TYR A 38 13.61 2.26 6.27
N ILE A 39 13.32 3.24 5.41
CA ILE A 39 14.09 3.52 4.19
C ILE A 39 15.47 4.13 4.52
N LYS A 40 15.60 4.84 5.65
CA LYS A 40 16.88 5.45 6.14
C LYS A 40 17.59 6.33 5.11
N GLN A 41 16.84 7.00 4.24
CA GLN A 41 17.36 7.93 3.23
C GLN A 41 16.57 9.23 3.26
N ASN A 42 17.05 10.25 2.54
CA ASN A 42 16.28 11.46 2.31
C ASN A 42 15.15 11.19 1.30
N ILE A 43 13.89 11.28 1.74
CA ILE A 43 12.72 10.88 0.95
C ILE A 43 12.04 12.10 0.31
N SER A 44 11.68 11.98 -0.97
CA SER A 44 10.62 12.78 -1.60
C SER A 44 9.35 11.95 -1.67
N LEU A 45 8.27 12.47 -1.12
CA LEU A 45 6.97 11.82 -1.11
C LEU A 45 6.18 12.21 -2.37
N ILE A 46 5.62 11.24 -3.07
CA ILE A 46 4.83 11.46 -4.29
C ILE A 46 3.49 10.75 -4.14
N PHE A 47 2.40 11.51 -4.10
CA PHE A 47 1.05 10.94 -4.11
C PHE A 47 0.56 10.76 -5.54
N ILE A 48 0.03 9.58 -5.83
CA ILE A 48 -0.49 9.15 -7.14
C ILE A 48 -1.89 8.58 -6.92
N GLY A 49 -2.84 8.82 -7.82
CA GLY A 49 -4.20 8.27 -7.69
C GLY A 49 -5.32 9.30 -7.80
N ASP A 50 -6.49 8.99 -7.23
CA ASP A 50 -7.76 9.59 -7.64
C ASP A 50 -8.39 10.62 -6.68
N ASP A 51 -7.81 10.85 -5.50
CA ASP A 51 -8.39 11.75 -4.49
C ASP A 51 -7.31 12.59 -3.78
N MET A 52 -6.77 13.60 -4.48
CA MET A 52 -5.74 14.49 -3.94
C MET A 52 -6.29 15.48 -2.90
N GLU A 53 -7.60 15.75 -2.88
CA GLU A 53 -8.20 16.55 -1.82
C GLU A 53 -8.17 15.81 -0.48
N PHE A 54 -8.47 14.50 -0.48
CA PHE A 54 -8.27 13.67 0.70
C PHE A 54 -6.81 13.69 1.17
N VAL A 55 -5.83 13.60 0.27
CA VAL A 55 -4.41 13.62 0.67
C VAL A 55 -4.06 14.88 1.45
N LYS A 56 -4.62 16.04 1.09
CA LYS A 56 -4.39 17.30 1.81
C LYS A 56 -4.95 17.30 3.25
N THR A 57 -5.88 16.38 3.56
CA THR A 57 -6.44 16.23 4.91
C THR A 57 -5.58 15.36 5.83
N LEU A 58 -4.59 14.63 5.28
CA LEU A 58 -3.73 13.73 6.05
C LEU A 58 -2.86 14.51 7.04
N GLN A 59 -2.78 13.99 8.27
CA GLN A 59 -2.04 14.57 9.38
C GLN A 59 -0.75 13.77 9.63
N PHE A 60 0.31 14.13 8.93
CA PHE A 60 1.64 13.55 9.13
C PHE A 60 2.71 14.63 9.20
N ASN A 61 3.88 14.30 9.77
CA ASN A 61 4.98 15.25 9.88
C ASN A 61 5.62 15.50 8.50
N GLN A 62 5.10 16.48 7.76
CA GLN A 62 5.60 16.85 6.43
C GLN A 62 7.08 17.23 6.43
N SER A 63 7.59 17.80 7.54
CA SER A 63 9.00 18.19 7.67
C SER A 63 9.97 16.99 7.70
N SER A 64 9.45 15.77 7.90
CA SER A 64 10.24 14.54 7.79
C SER A 64 10.60 14.19 6.33
N PHE A 65 9.99 14.84 5.36
CA PHE A 65 10.19 14.60 3.93
C PHE A 65 10.83 15.82 3.27
N SER A 66 11.78 15.59 2.35
CA SER A 66 12.47 16.68 1.63
C SER A 66 11.56 17.45 0.68
N SER A 67 10.58 16.77 0.10
CA SER A 67 9.57 17.37 -0.76
C SER A 67 8.33 16.49 -0.79
N ILE A 68 7.20 17.11 -1.08
CA ILE A 68 5.90 16.44 -1.24
C ILE A 68 5.33 16.86 -2.58
N HIS A 69 4.97 15.88 -3.41
CA HIS A 69 4.42 16.07 -4.73
C HIS A 69 3.08 15.34 -4.86
N TYR A 70 2.22 15.86 -5.72
CA TYR A 70 0.92 15.30 -6.04
C TYR A 70 0.85 15.15 -7.56
N SER A 71 0.55 13.96 -8.05
CA SER A 71 0.26 13.80 -9.47
C SER A 71 -1.03 14.54 -9.82
N ASN A 72 -0.99 15.34 -10.87
CA ASN A 72 -2.15 16.03 -11.44
C ASN A 72 -2.52 15.48 -12.83
N LEU A 73 -1.95 14.33 -13.20
CA LEU A 73 -2.15 13.71 -14.50
C LEU A 73 -3.60 13.22 -14.60
N LYS A 74 -4.30 13.69 -15.63
CA LYS A 74 -5.72 13.33 -15.86
C LYS A 74 -5.87 11.99 -16.57
N ASN A 75 -4.82 11.51 -17.24
CA ASN A 75 -4.81 10.25 -17.94
C ASN A 75 -4.24 9.15 -17.05
N ARG A 76 -5.01 8.09 -16.83
CA ARG A 76 -4.61 6.95 -15.98
C ARG A 76 -3.36 6.24 -16.51
N ALA A 77 -3.22 6.07 -17.83
CA ALA A 77 -2.05 5.41 -18.40
C ALA A 77 -0.78 6.25 -18.21
N GLU A 78 -0.88 7.58 -18.37
CA GLU A 78 0.24 8.49 -18.11
C GLU A 78 0.63 8.47 -16.63
N ASP A 79 -0.35 8.48 -15.72
CA ASP A 79 -0.11 8.45 -14.28
C ASP A 79 0.52 7.13 -13.81
N MET A 80 0.07 6.00 -14.39
CA MET A 80 0.69 4.69 -14.19
C MET A 80 2.14 4.66 -14.71
N TYR A 81 2.37 5.13 -15.95
CA TYR A 81 3.70 5.19 -16.53
C TYR A 81 4.63 6.08 -15.70
N PHE A 82 4.14 7.26 -15.28
CA PHE A 82 4.86 8.16 -14.40
C PHE A 82 5.30 7.45 -13.11
N GLY A 83 4.38 6.75 -12.43
CA GLY A 83 4.71 5.95 -11.25
C GLY A 83 5.79 4.89 -11.52
N ILE A 84 5.66 4.13 -12.61
CA ILE A 84 6.64 3.10 -12.98
C ILE A 84 8.04 3.69 -13.19
N GLN A 85 8.15 4.89 -13.77
CA GLN A 85 9.44 5.50 -14.09
C GLN A 85 10.14 6.17 -12.89
N ILE A 86 9.38 6.66 -11.91
CA ILE A 86 9.95 7.51 -10.86
C ILE A 86 10.08 6.83 -9.49
N CYS A 87 9.26 5.81 -9.20
CA CYS A 87 9.13 5.31 -7.85
C CYS A 87 10.28 4.35 -7.50
N ASP A 88 11.10 4.73 -6.52
CA ASP A 88 12.07 3.81 -5.90
C ASP A 88 11.35 2.87 -4.91
N THR A 89 10.26 3.35 -4.30
CA THR A 89 9.39 2.55 -3.44
C THR A 89 7.93 2.92 -3.67
N LEU A 90 7.05 1.92 -3.69
CA LEU A 90 5.60 2.10 -3.80
C LEU A 90 4.90 1.60 -2.54
N LEU A 91 4.04 2.44 -1.97
CA LEU A 91 3.06 2.07 -0.96
C LEU A 91 1.66 1.99 -1.60
N ILE A 92 1.11 0.78 -1.67
CA ILE A 92 -0.26 0.50 -2.10
C ILE A 92 -1.18 0.56 -0.88
N THR A 93 -1.87 1.68 -0.71
CA THR A 93 -2.70 1.92 0.49
C THR A 93 -4.08 1.27 0.41
N ALA A 94 -4.52 0.97 -0.81
CA ALA A 94 -5.76 0.27 -1.14
C ALA A 94 -5.43 -0.93 -2.03
N SER A 95 -5.13 -2.06 -1.39
CA SER A 95 -4.57 -3.25 -2.04
C SER A 95 -5.49 -3.89 -3.09
N GLY A 96 -6.79 -3.57 -3.06
CA GLY A 96 -7.73 -4.00 -4.10
C GLY A 96 -7.61 -3.25 -5.43
N SER A 97 -6.74 -2.24 -5.53
CA SER A 97 -6.54 -1.43 -6.74
C SER A 97 -5.66 -2.16 -7.75
N THR A 98 -6.27 -2.62 -8.86
CA THR A 98 -5.52 -3.19 -9.99
C THR A 98 -4.56 -2.17 -10.61
N PHE A 99 -4.91 -0.89 -10.57
CA PHE A 99 -4.04 0.20 -11.03
C PHE A 99 -2.73 0.24 -10.23
N ALA A 100 -2.83 0.25 -8.90
CA ALA A 100 -1.65 0.28 -8.03
C ALA A 100 -0.83 -1.00 -8.14
N TRP A 101 -1.53 -2.13 -8.28
CA TRP A 101 -0.92 -3.43 -8.47
C TRP A 101 -0.06 -3.48 -9.74
N TRP A 102 -0.57 -2.99 -10.87
CA TRP A 102 0.20 -2.94 -12.12
C TRP A 102 1.41 -2.02 -12.05
N ILE A 103 1.33 -0.89 -11.34
CA ILE A 103 2.53 -0.07 -11.06
C ILE A 103 3.55 -0.93 -10.33
N GLY A 104 3.17 -1.52 -9.19
CA GLY A 104 4.07 -2.35 -8.38
C GLY A 104 4.69 -3.51 -9.16
N TYR A 105 3.93 -4.16 -10.03
CA TYR A 105 4.38 -5.29 -10.83
C TYR A 105 5.40 -4.89 -11.90
N LEU A 106 5.23 -3.70 -12.49
CA LEU A 106 6.09 -3.20 -13.56
C LEU A 106 7.28 -2.37 -13.07
N LEU A 107 7.39 -2.15 -11.75
CA LEU A 107 8.56 -1.48 -11.19
C LEU A 107 9.84 -2.32 -11.39
N PRO A 108 11.01 -1.66 -11.48
CA PRO A 108 12.29 -2.36 -11.51
C PRO A 108 12.45 -3.33 -10.32
N GLU A 109 13.20 -4.41 -10.53
CA GLU A 109 13.50 -5.41 -9.48
C GLU A 109 14.18 -4.81 -8.24
N SER A 110 14.89 -3.68 -8.39
CA SER A 110 15.51 -2.95 -7.28
C SER A 110 14.52 -2.16 -6.42
N SER A 111 13.29 -1.93 -6.90
CA SER A 111 12.28 -1.17 -6.20
C SER A 111 11.56 -2.03 -5.16
N GLN A 112 11.10 -1.39 -4.09
CA GLN A 112 10.34 -2.05 -3.03
C GLN A 112 8.86 -1.72 -3.15
N VAL A 113 8.01 -2.73 -2.94
CA VAL A 113 6.56 -2.55 -2.89
C VAL A 113 6.06 -2.94 -1.51
N PHE A 114 5.28 -2.05 -0.92
CA PHE A 114 4.57 -2.24 0.33
C PHE A 114 3.08 -2.16 0.07
N TYR A 115 2.28 -2.98 0.76
CA TYR A 115 0.83 -2.97 0.56
C TYR A 115 0.07 -3.17 1.86
N ASN A 116 -1.14 -2.62 1.92
CA ASN A 116 -2.04 -2.81 3.05
C ASN A 116 -2.53 -4.28 3.11
N SER A 117 -2.31 -4.97 4.22
CA SER A 117 -2.83 -6.33 4.45
C SER A 117 -4.35 -6.46 4.30
N GLN A 118 -5.09 -5.36 4.46
CA GLN A 118 -6.54 -5.35 4.33
C GLN A 118 -6.98 -4.87 2.92
N ILE A 119 -7.41 -5.81 2.07
CA ILE A 119 -7.88 -5.56 0.69
C ILE A 119 -9.35 -5.17 0.70
N SER A 120 -10.13 -5.66 1.66
CA SER A 120 -11.56 -5.40 1.76
C SER A 120 -12.01 -4.94 3.17
N LYS A 121 -13.21 -4.35 3.25
CA LYS A 121 -13.83 -3.95 4.53
C LYS A 121 -14.21 -5.14 5.39
N ASN A 122 -14.46 -6.30 4.79
CA ASN A 122 -14.79 -7.53 5.48
C ASN A 122 -13.64 -8.53 5.35
N ARG A 123 -12.89 -8.78 6.43
CA ARG A 123 -11.76 -9.73 6.39
C ARG A 123 -12.12 -11.17 6.01
N ASN A 124 -13.42 -11.52 5.99
CA ASN A 124 -13.90 -12.80 5.44
C ASN A 124 -14.15 -12.75 3.92
N TYR A 125 -13.77 -11.68 3.24
CA TYR A 125 -13.91 -11.55 1.80
C TYR A 125 -12.83 -12.36 1.08
N GLN A 126 -13.22 -13.02 -0.01
CA GLN A 126 -12.36 -13.96 -0.73
C GLN A 126 -10.97 -13.37 -1.06
N LYS A 127 -10.89 -12.12 -1.51
CA LYS A 127 -9.59 -11.52 -1.86
C LYS A 127 -8.62 -11.43 -0.70
N ASP A 128 -9.10 -11.18 0.52
CA ASP A 128 -8.24 -11.15 1.72
C ASP A 128 -7.64 -12.55 2.02
N TYR A 129 -8.31 -13.63 1.60
CA TYR A 129 -7.78 -14.98 1.70
C TYR A 129 -6.79 -15.35 0.59
N TYR A 130 -6.95 -14.82 -0.62
CA TYR A 130 -6.06 -15.18 -1.75
C TYR A 130 -5.02 -14.11 -2.03
N ASP A 131 -4.66 -13.31 -1.03
CA ASP A 131 -3.66 -12.26 -1.20
C ASP A 131 -2.28 -12.83 -1.58
N PHE A 132 -1.95 -14.05 -1.17
CA PHE A 132 -0.73 -14.77 -1.57
C PHE A 132 -0.69 -15.13 -3.07
N ASP A 133 -1.84 -15.29 -3.71
CA ASP A 133 -1.95 -15.48 -5.16
C ASP A 133 -1.96 -14.14 -5.91
N LEU A 134 -2.38 -13.07 -5.23
CA LEU A 134 -2.49 -11.74 -5.79
C LEU A 134 -1.17 -10.98 -5.72
N PHE A 135 -0.41 -11.04 -4.64
CA PHE A 135 0.81 -10.25 -4.45
C PHE A 135 2.08 -11.08 -4.61
N LEU A 136 3.13 -10.46 -5.14
CA LEU A 136 4.41 -11.14 -5.32
C LEU A 136 5.06 -11.45 -3.96
N PRO A 137 5.71 -12.62 -3.78
CA PRO A 137 6.35 -12.99 -2.51
C PRO A 137 7.41 -12.01 -2.01
N LYS A 138 8.02 -11.23 -2.91
CA LYS A 138 9.02 -10.21 -2.58
C LYS A 138 8.41 -8.89 -2.06
N TRP A 139 7.09 -8.72 -2.17
CA TRP A 139 6.40 -7.53 -1.69
C TRP A 139 6.16 -7.61 -0.19
N ASN A 140 6.17 -6.44 0.45
CA ASN A 140 6.12 -6.34 1.89
C ASN A 140 4.70 -5.99 2.34
N MET A 141 4.05 -6.93 3.00
CA MET A 141 2.73 -6.69 3.58
C MET A 141 2.86 -5.83 4.84
N LEU A 142 2.03 -4.80 4.94
CA LEU A 142 1.93 -3.94 6.12
C LEU A 142 0.63 -4.22 6.87
N GLU A 143 0.75 -4.52 8.16
CA GLU A 143 -0.38 -4.68 9.07
C GLU A 143 -0.50 -3.47 10.00
N LEU A 144 -1.72 -2.92 10.07
CA LEU A 144 -2.07 -1.89 11.04
C LEU A 144 -2.55 -2.54 12.34
N ASN A 145 -1.83 -2.27 13.43
CA ASN A 145 -2.32 -2.55 14.76
C ASN A 145 -3.33 -1.46 15.15
N ASN A 146 -4.61 -1.83 15.24
CA ASN A 146 -5.69 -0.89 15.52
C ASN A 146 -5.66 -0.31 16.94
N VAL A 147 -4.97 -0.96 17.89
CA VAL A 147 -4.86 -0.55 19.29
C VAL A 147 -3.72 0.46 19.44
N SER A 148 -2.51 0.10 19.02
CA SER A 148 -1.34 0.98 19.13
C SER A 148 -1.25 2.03 18.03
N LYS A 149 -2.07 1.92 16.98
CA LYS A 149 -2.02 2.75 15.76
C LYS A 149 -0.64 2.73 15.09
N THR A 150 0.05 1.60 15.18
CA THR A 150 1.36 1.38 14.56
C THR A 150 1.25 0.43 13.37
N VAL A 151 2.15 0.59 12.41
CA VAL A 151 2.29 -0.31 11.26
C VAL A 151 3.59 -1.09 11.37
N SER A 152 3.54 -2.36 11.00
CA SER A 152 4.71 -3.25 10.91
C SER A 152 4.61 -4.15 9.69
N ILE A 153 5.75 -4.67 9.23
CA ILE A 153 5.78 -5.71 8.20
C ILE A 153 5.25 -7.00 8.81
N ASP A 154 4.30 -7.63 8.13
CA ASP A 154 3.83 -8.96 8.46
C ASP A 154 4.52 -9.99 7.58
N ASN A 155 5.39 -10.80 8.20
CA ASN A 155 6.15 -11.86 7.53
C ASN A 155 5.46 -13.23 7.60
N ARG A 156 4.28 -13.32 8.22
CA ARG A 156 3.57 -14.59 8.37
C ARG A 156 3.13 -15.10 7.00
N TRP A 157 3.36 -16.38 6.76
CA TRP A 157 2.79 -17.06 5.59
C TRP A 157 1.26 -17.08 5.69
N PHE A 158 0.58 -17.21 4.54
CA PHE A 158 -0.89 -17.24 4.48
C PHE A 158 -1.51 -18.17 5.54
N TYR A 159 -1.08 -19.42 5.61
CA TYR A 159 -1.61 -20.40 6.56
C TYR A 159 -1.35 -20.05 8.03
N GLU A 160 -0.29 -19.28 8.32
CA GLU A 160 0.04 -18.82 9.68
C GLU A 160 -0.85 -17.65 10.11
N ARG A 161 -1.39 -16.86 9.16
CA ARG A 161 -2.35 -15.78 9.45
C ARG A 161 -3.74 -16.31 9.76
N PHE A 162 -4.10 -17.44 9.18
CA PHE A 162 -5.43 -18.04 9.30
C PHE A 162 -5.43 -19.32 10.11
N SER A 163 -4.40 -19.59 10.93
CA SER A 163 -4.29 -20.81 11.74
C SER A 163 -5.61 -21.08 12.49
N TRP A 164 -6.42 -21.94 11.89
CA TRP A 164 -7.68 -22.44 12.42
C TRP A 164 -7.36 -23.69 13.23
N PRO A 165 -8.22 -23.98 14.21
CA PRO A 165 -8.92 -25.23 14.11
C PRO A 165 -10.41 -24.88 14.01
N ARG A 166 -11.00 -25.04 12.84
CA ARG A 166 -12.33 -25.64 12.84
C ARG A 166 -12.27 -26.83 11.90
N ASN A 167 -12.10 -27.99 12.53
CA ASN A 167 -12.25 -29.34 11.99
C ASN A 167 -11.09 -29.99 11.23
N GLY A 168 -9.83 -29.62 11.53
CA GLY A 168 -8.70 -30.57 11.48
C GLY A 168 -8.38 -31.25 10.13
N ILE A 169 -8.84 -30.73 9.00
CA ILE A 169 -8.46 -31.26 7.68
C ILE A 169 -7.50 -30.25 7.03
N PRO A 170 -6.22 -30.60 6.83
CA PRO A 170 -5.29 -29.76 6.08
C PRO A 170 -5.68 -29.75 4.59
N PRO A 171 -5.41 -28.66 3.87
CA PRO A 171 -5.63 -28.62 2.43
C PRO A 171 -4.75 -29.68 1.76
N LEU A 172 -5.39 -30.56 0.99
CA LEU A 172 -4.71 -31.49 0.09
C LEU A 172 -4.18 -30.67 -1.08
N PHE A 173 -2.87 -30.79 -1.32
CA PHE A 173 -2.17 -30.28 -2.50
C PHE A 173 -2.74 -30.88 -3.79
#